data_AF-A0A3N7H021-F1
#
_entry.id   AF-A0A3N7H021-F1
#
_cell.length_a   1.000
_cell.length_b   1.000
_cell.length_c   1.000
_cell.angle_alpha   90.00
_cell.angle_beta   90.00
_cell.angle_gamma   90.00
#
_symmetry.space_group_name_H-M   'P 1'
#
loop_
_entity.id
_entity.type
_entity.pdbx_description
1 polymer ?
#
loop_
_entity_poly.entity_id
_entity_poly.type
_entity_poly.pdbx_seq_one_letter_code
_entity_poly.pdbx_strand_id
1 'polypeptide(L)'
;MASNDTIVALATATGSGAIAVIRLSGPESISIVNRIFKGKNLAEHASHTVHFGTIRNGNEVLDEVLVSLFIAPHSYTREDVVEISTHNS
;
A
#
# COMPACT_ATOMS: atom_id res chain seq x y z
N MET A 1 -14.84 -18.54 9.82
CA MET A 1 -15.27 -17.55 8.81
C MET A 1 -14.17 -16.52 8.76
N ALA A 2 -13.36 -16.50 7.70
CA ALA A 2 -12.40 -15.42 7.52
C ALA A 2 -13.23 -14.13 7.34
N SER A 3 -13.02 -13.14 8.19
CA SER A 3 -13.64 -11.84 7.98
C SER A 3 -13.17 -11.32 6.62
N ASN A 4 -14.10 -10.87 5.77
CA ASN A 4 -13.79 -10.30 4.45
C ASN A 4 -13.27 -8.86 4.58
N ASP A 5 -12.58 -8.57 5.68
CA ASP A 5 -12.13 -7.24 6.05
C ASP A 5 -10.76 -6.98 5.42
N THR A 6 -10.53 -5.74 5.03
CA THR A 6 -9.17 -5.31 4.68
C THR A 6 -8.46 -4.79 5.92
N ILE A 7 -7.32 -5.39 6.25
CA ILE A 7 -6.50 -5.03 7.42
C ILE A 7 -5.31 -4.17 6.99
N VAL A 8 -4.79 -3.38 7.92
CA VAL A 8 -3.59 -2.55 7.73
C VAL A 8 -2.70 -2.59 8.96
N ALA A 9 -1.38 -2.64 8.75
CA ALA A 9 -0.39 -2.57 9.82
C ALA A 9 0.96 -2.02 9.33
N LEU A 10 1.77 -1.53 10.27
CA LEU A 10 3.20 -1.29 10.03
C LEU A 10 3.91 -2.65 9.89
N ALA A 11 4.61 -2.85 8.78
CA ALA A 11 5.35 -4.07 8.45
C ALA A 11 6.86 -3.97 8.79
N THR A 12 7.34 -2.78 9.14
CA THR A 12 8.70 -2.52 9.61
C THR A 12 8.75 -2.30 11.13
N ALA A 13 9.94 -2.44 11.72
CA ALA A 13 10.14 -2.12 13.13
C ALA A 13 9.88 -0.64 13.43
N THR A 14 9.45 -0.34 14.64
CA THR A 14 9.28 1.03 15.14
C THR A 14 10.63 1.68 15.42
N GLY A 15 10.74 2.99 15.18
CA GLY A 15 11.94 3.79 15.40
C GLY A 15 12.42 4.46 14.11
N SER A 16 13.46 5.28 14.20
CA SER A 16 13.95 6.05 13.05
C SER A 16 14.68 5.18 12.04
N GLY A 17 14.39 5.40 10.76
CA GLY A 17 15.06 4.73 9.64
C GLY A 17 14.86 5.50 8.34
N ALA A 18 15.46 5.02 7.25
CA ALA A 18 15.23 5.65 5.94
C ALA A 18 13.81 5.38 5.41
N ILE A 19 13.31 4.15 5.61
CA ILE A 19 12.06 3.67 5.03
C ILE A 19 11.23 2.93 6.09
N ALA A 20 9.92 3.16 6.07
CA ALA A 20 8.92 2.37 6.77
C ALA A 20 7.97 1.75 5.75
N VAL A 21 7.43 0.57 6.04
CA VAL A 21 6.46 -0.09 5.17
C VAL A 21 5.13 -0.21 5.90
N ILE A 22 4.07 0.31 5.31
CA ILE A 22 2.69 0.09 5.73
C ILE A 22 2.08 -0.92 4.76
N ARG A 23 1.57 -2.03 5.27
CA ARG A 23 0.99 -3.12 4.48
C ARG A 23 -0.52 -3.19 4.68
N LEU A 24 -1.26 -3.26 3.58
CA LEU A 24 -2.66 -3.63 3.55
C LEU A 24 -2.82 -5.04 2.98
N SER A 25 -3.78 -5.81 3.51
CA SER A 25 -4.18 -7.13 2.98
C SER A 25 -5.69 -7.26 3.03
N GLY A 26 -6.29 -7.74 1.95
CA GLY A 26 -7.73 -7.96 1.83
C GLY A 26 -8.33 -7.38 0.55
N PRO A 27 -9.63 -7.61 0.31
CA PRO A 27 -10.30 -7.35 -0.98
C PRO A 27 -10.37 -5.86 -1.38
N GLU A 28 -10.17 -4.94 -0.44
CA GLU A 28 -10.20 -3.50 -0.68
C GLU A 28 -8.82 -2.85 -0.62
N SER A 29 -7.74 -3.62 -0.50
CA SER A 29 -6.37 -3.06 -0.35
C SER A 29 -6.01 -2.11 -1.47
N ILE A 30 -6.25 -2.52 -2.73
CA ILE A 30 -5.93 -1.70 -3.90
C ILE A 30 -6.85 -0.48 -3.97
N SER A 31 -8.16 -0.64 -3.76
CA SER A 31 -9.10 0.47 -3.86
C SER A 31 -8.88 1.53 -2.78
N ILE A 32 -8.58 1.11 -1.54
CA ILE A 32 -8.27 2.02 -0.43
C ILE A 32 -7.01 2.83 -0.74
N VAL A 33 -5.91 2.18 -1.12
CA VAL A 33 -4.65 2.90 -1.40
C VAL A 33 -4.80 3.80 -2.62
N ASN A 34 -5.48 3.34 -3.68
CA ASN A 34 -5.68 4.11 -4.90
C ASN A 34 -6.49 5.41 -4.69
N ARG A 35 -7.34 5.47 -3.65
CA ARG A 35 -8.10 6.69 -3.31
C ARG A 35 -7.23 7.80 -2.71
N ILE A 36 -6.18 7.43 -1.97
CA ILE A 36 -5.29 8.37 -1.28
C ILE A 36 -3.96 8.58 -2.01
N PHE A 37 -3.61 7.66 -2.91
CA PHE A 37 -2.41 7.73 -3.73
C PHE A 37 -2.63 8.60 -4.97
N LYS A 38 -1.77 9.60 -5.14
CA LYS A 38 -1.70 10.42 -6.35
C LYS A 38 -0.46 10.02 -7.15
N GLY A 39 -0.70 9.17 -8.14
CA GLY A 39 0.28 8.68 -9.11
C GLY A 39 -0.45 7.98 -10.26
N LYS A 40 0.03 6.82 -10.70
CA LYS A 40 -0.71 5.97 -11.63
C LYS A 40 -1.95 5.35 -10.96
N ASN A 41 -2.96 5.00 -11.75
CA ASN A 41 -4.11 4.24 -11.26
C ASN A 41 -3.66 2.80 -10.94
N LEU A 42 -3.58 2.46 -9.65
CA LEU A 42 -3.07 1.17 -9.20
C LEU A 42 -3.92 -0.02 -9.67
N ALA A 43 -5.22 0.20 -9.89
CA ALA A 43 -6.14 -0.84 -10.38
C ALA A 43 -5.89 -1.24 -11.85
N GLU A 44 -5.11 -0.45 -12.60
CA GLU A 44 -4.80 -0.70 -14.01
C GLU A 44 -3.44 -1.38 -14.22
N HIS A 45 -2.76 -1.77 -13.14
CA HIS A 45 -1.41 -2.32 -13.20
C HIS A 45 -1.36 -3.77 -12.72
N ALA A 46 -0.40 -4.51 -13.31
CA ALA A 46 -0.18 -5.90 -12.98
C ALA A 46 0.43 -6.07 -11.58
N SER A 47 0.27 -7.26 -11.02
CA SER A 47 0.96 -7.69 -9.80
C SER A 47 2.48 -7.60 -9.93
N HIS A 48 3.19 -7.52 -8.80
CA HIS A 48 4.64 -7.44 -8.68
C HIS A 48 5.26 -6.23 -9.40
N THR A 49 4.56 -5.10 -9.36
CA THR A 49 5.03 -3.82 -9.91
C THR A 49 5.15 -2.78 -8.79
N VAL A 50 5.97 -1.75 -9.03
CA VAL A 50 6.21 -0.64 -8.10
C VAL A 50 5.86 0.69 -8.78
N HIS A 51 5.19 1.57 -8.06
CA HIS A 51 4.71 2.85 -8.55
C HIS A 51 5.11 3.99 -7.63
N PHE A 52 5.77 5.00 -8.19
CA PHE A 52 6.10 6.24 -7.50
C PHE A 52 4.92 7.22 -7.52
N GLY A 53 4.71 7.93 -6.42
CA GLY A 53 3.71 9.00 -6.30
C GLY A 53 3.68 9.58 -4.89
N THR A 54 2.54 10.17 -4.53
CA THR A 54 2.34 10.80 -3.21
C THR A 54 1.11 10.25 -2.51
N ILE A 55 1.15 10.10 -1.19
CA ILE A 55 -0.05 9.91 -0.36
C ILE A 55 -0.57 11.29 0.03
N ARG A 56 -1.89 11.50 -0.08
CA ARG A 56 -2.53 12.80 0.15
C ARG A 56 -3.75 12.72 1.05
N ASN A 57 -3.97 13.79 1.82
CA ASN A 57 -5.23 14.08 2.48
C ASN A 57 -5.87 15.33 1.85
N GLY A 58 -6.77 15.12 0.89
CA GLY A 58 -7.26 16.19 0.05
C GLY A 58 -6.14 16.80 -0.81
N ASN A 59 -5.81 18.06 -0.56
CA ASN A 59 -4.72 18.76 -1.27
C ASN A 59 -3.37 18.69 -0.54
N GLU A 60 -3.37 18.24 0.72
CA GLU A 60 -2.15 18.11 1.51
C GLU A 60 -1.38 16.86 1.08
N VAL A 61 -0.09 17.03 0.78
CA VAL A 61 0.83 15.91 0.55
C VAL A 61 1.35 15.44 1.90
N LEU A 62 1.04 14.20 2.25
CA LEU A 62 1.52 13.58 3.49
C LEU A 62 2.92 13.00 3.30
N ASP A 63 3.16 12.30 2.18
CA ASP A 63 4.47 11.74 1.87
C ASP A 63 4.65 11.43 0.38
N GLU A 64 5.92 11.37 -0.06
CA GLU A 64 6.36 10.79 -1.33
C GLU A 64 6.71 9.31 -1.11
N VAL A 65 6.08 8.41 -1.88
CA VAL A 65 6.10 6.98 -1.59
C VAL A 65 6.36 6.13 -2.82
N LEU A 66 6.79 4.89 -2.56
CA LEU A 66 6.71 3.80 -3.52
C LEU A 66 5.60 2.84 -3.09
N VAL A 67 4.68 2.53 -4.00
CA VAL A 67 3.60 1.57 -3.78
C VAL A 67 3.87 0.30 -4.57
N SER A 68 3.96 -0.84 -3.87
CA SER A 68 4.14 -2.16 -4.45
C SER A 68 2.80 -2.92 -4.47
N LEU A 69 2.47 -3.56 -5.59
CA LEU A 69 1.25 -4.34 -5.76
C LEU A 69 1.52 -5.84 -5.74
N PHE A 70 0.75 -6.58 -4.96
CA PHE A 70 0.75 -8.05 -4.95
C PHE A 70 -0.69 -8.54 -5.02
N ILE A 71 -1.18 -8.75 -6.25
CA ILE A 71 -2.56 -9.15 -6.53
C ILE A 71 -2.74 -10.66 -6.26
N ALA A 72 -3.87 -11.03 -5.67
CA ALA A 72 -4.25 -12.41 -5.41
C ALA A 72 -4.17 -13.28 -6.68
N PRO A 73 -3.83 -14.57 -6.56
CA PRO A 73 -3.43 -15.28 -5.34
C PRO A 73 -1.92 -15.15 -5.03
N HIS A 74 -1.19 -14.30 -5.76
CA HIS A 74 0.26 -14.24 -5.74
C HIS A 74 0.76 -13.18 -4.74
N SER A 75 0.49 -13.42 -3.47
CA SER A 75 0.91 -12.56 -2.35
C SER A 75 1.23 -13.40 -1.11
N TYR A 76 1.74 -12.75 -0.06
CA TYR A 76 2.05 -13.40 1.21
C TYR A 76 0.81 -14.02 1.88
N THR A 77 -0.33 -13.31 1.86
CA THR A 77 -1.59 -13.72 2.49
C THR A 77 -2.54 -14.47 1.54
N ARG A 78 -2.19 -14.55 0.24
CA ARG A 78 -3.06 -15.02 -0.87
C ARG A 78 -4.23 -14.10 -1.20
N GLU A 79 -4.30 -12.93 -0.58
CA GLU A 79 -5.25 -11.87 -0.87
C GLU A 79 -4.58 -10.78 -1.72
N ASP A 80 -5.33 -9.76 -2.11
CA ASP A 80 -4.71 -8.53 -2.61
C ASP A 80 -3.93 -7.87 -1.48
N VAL A 81 -2.65 -7.60 -1.73
CA VAL A 81 -1.74 -6.93 -0.82
C VAL A 81 -1.16 -5.70 -1.50
N VAL A 82 -1.14 -4.60 -0.75
CA VAL A 82 -0.46 -3.36 -1.16
C VAL A 82 0.52 -2.97 -0.07
N GLU A 83 1.75 -2.66 -0.46
CA GLU A 83 2.78 -2.14 0.44
C GLU A 83 3.11 -0.71 0.06
N ILE A 84 3.06 0.19 1.04
CA ILE A 84 3.43 1.60 0.89
C ILE A 84 4.76 1.78 1.62
N SER A 85 5.82 2.01 0.85
CA SER A 85 7.13 2.39 1.38
C SER A 85 7.18 3.91 1.53
N THR A 86 7.22 4.38 2.78
CA THR A 86 7.22 5.78 3.21
C THR A 86 8.58 6.18 3.77
N HIS A 87 8.81 7.48 3.98
CA HIS A 87 9.87 7.93 4.87
C HIS A 87 9.56 7.47 6.32
N ASN A 88 10.61 7.19 7.10
CA ASN A 88 10.49 6.76 8.50
C ASN A 88 11.16 7.74 9.47
N SER A 89 10.66 8.98 9.43
CA SER A 89 11.07 10.13 10.23
C SER A 89 10.19 10.36 11.44
#